data_AF-A0A411YFN2-F1
#
_entry.id   AF-A0A411YFN2-F1
#
_cell.length_a   1.000
_cell.length_b   1.000
_cell.length_c   1.000
_cell.angle_alpha   90.00
_cell.angle_beta   90.00
_cell.angle_gamma   90.00
#
_symmetry.space_group_name_H-M   'P 1'
#
loop_
_entity.id
_entity.type
_entity.pdbx_description
1 polymer ?
#
loop_
_entity_poly.entity_id
_entity_poly.type
_entity_poly.pdbx_seq_one_letter_code
_entity_poly.pdbx_strand_id
1 'polypeptide(L)'
;MSSSRRRTRSTSTRSPFASSRREPSCASHGSPGPGGPFPQQAPRRHVRWSHSTVTRACAGNRTAILGHPDPAPDPAPDPVPDSDATPDSALRTHRPVACGTRGRVSSEEREPRWLGIDVGGRRKGFHVAELHPSGRLAFASVRGPRVVSDLADFAQAARPAWVAIDAPAAWAPPEEVSRACERSFARAGICGIRFTPSAAVAAARADRYYEWIEHGLELWAALRTRGVPVIECFPTASWTRWHGPRGPRSRAQWSRAALAQLAAGLDLQGAESATNQDLRDAAAAALTARQAEQGTVEWYGPLVVPDGSDAGAPGGRT
;
A
#
# COMPACT_ATOMS: atom_id res chain seq x y z
N MET A 1 54.99 52.39 -27.25
CA MET A 1 55.74 53.53 -26.67
C MET A 1 54.79 54.29 -25.75
N SER A 2 55.18 54.48 -24.47
CA SER A 2 54.76 55.52 -23.49
C SER A 2 53.25 55.82 -23.32
N SER A 3 52.63 55.99 -22.14
CA SER A 3 53.00 56.31 -20.77
C SER A 3 51.73 56.04 -19.91
N SER A 4 51.79 55.39 -18.74
CA SER A 4 52.15 55.91 -17.41
C SER A 4 51.08 56.75 -16.69
N ARG A 5 50.74 56.29 -15.46
CA ARG A 5 50.15 57.00 -14.28
C ARG A 5 48.61 57.12 -14.25
N ARG A 6 47.90 57.01 -13.11
CA ARG A 6 48.27 57.08 -11.69
C ARG A 6 47.19 56.46 -10.78
N ARG A 7 47.62 56.08 -9.58
CA ARG A 7 46.90 55.64 -8.36
C ARG A 7 45.72 56.56 -7.97
N THR A 8 44.72 56.06 -7.24
CA THR A 8 44.63 56.25 -5.78
C THR A 8 44.05 55.03 -5.03
N ARG A 9 44.65 54.75 -3.87
CA ARG A 9 44.15 53.92 -2.77
C ARG A 9 43.12 54.71 -1.95
N SER A 10 42.16 54.04 -1.32
CA SER A 10 41.85 54.35 0.08
C SER A 10 41.45 53.08 0.83
N THR A 11 42.24 52.81 1.85
CA THR A 11 42.05 51.83 2.92
C THR A 11 41.21 52.46 4.02
N SER A 12 40.28 51.71 4.62
CA SER A 12 40.07 51.84 6.07
C SER A 12 39.67 50.51 6.70
N THR A 13 40.53 50.14 7.64
CA THR A 13 40.56 48.96 8.50
C THR A 13 40.03 49.30 9.89
N ARG A 14 39.69 48.24 10.66
CA ARG A 14 39.56 48.17 12.14
C ARG A 14 38.25 48.71 12.73
N SER A 15 37.65 48.11 13.76
CA SER A 15 37.88 46.88 14.53
C SER A 15 36.68 46.69 15.50
N PRO A 16 36.60 45.55 16.23
CA PRO A 16 35.45 45.14 17.03
C PRO A 16 35.54 45.68 18.48
N PHE A 17 34.40 45.75 19.18
CA PHE A 17 34.41 45.75 20.64
C PHE A 17 33.18 45.02 21.20
N ALA A 18 33.48 44.00 22.01
CA ALA A 18 32.56 43.32 22.89
C ALA A 18 32.30 44.17 24.14
N SER A 19 31.10 44.05 24.73
CA SER A 19 30.96 43.62 26.14
C SER A 19 29.57 43.88 26.72
N SER A 20 29.17 42.90 27.53
CA SER A 20 28.57 43.09 28.86
C SER A 20 27.05 43.23 29.00
N ARG A 21 26.47 42.11 29.46
CA ARG A 21 25.61 41.94 30.66
C ARG A 21 24.39 42.84 30.82
N ARG A 22 23.23 42.18 30.98
CA ARG A 22 22.44 42.20 32.23
C ARG A 22 21.34 41.12 32.18
N GLU A 23 21.38 40.22 33.16
CA GLU A 23 20.19 39.52 33.67
C GLU A 23 19.29 40.53 34.42
N PRO A 24 18.02 40.17 34.66
CA PRO A 24 17.70 39.66 36.00
C PRO A 24 16.72 38.45 36.05
N SER A 25 17.08 37.41 36.82
CA SER A 25 16.41 36.85 38.02
C SER A 25 15.09 37.55 38.48
N CYS A 26 14.03 36.96 39.06
CA CYS A 26 13.71 35.66 39.68
C CYS A 26 12.19 35.55 39.96
N ALA A 27 11.72 34.33 40.30
CA ALA A 27 10.53 33.94 41.10
C ALA A 27 9.13 34.12 40.46
N SER A 28 8.12 33.25 40.62
CA SER A 28 7.77 32.31 41.71
C SER A 28 6.75 31.27 41.19
N HIS A 29 6.92 29.97 41.52
CA HIS A 29 6.04 29.16 42.39
C HIS A 29 4.51 29.30 42.20
N GLY A 30 3.89 28.24 41.67
CA GLY A 30 2.46 27.96 41.76
C GLY A 30 2.21 26.45 41.79
N SER A 31 1.85 25.95 42.98
CA SER A 31 1.46 24.55 43.27
C SER A 31 0.08 24.18 42.69
N PRO A 32 -0.27 22.88 42.63
CA PRO A 32 -1.36 22.36 41.79
C PRO A 32 -2.73 22.41 42.48
N GLY A 33 -3.75 22.78 41.72
CA GLY A 33 -5.17 22.73 42.12
C GLY A 33 -5.90 21.50 41.58
N PRO A 34 -6.95 21.01 42.25
CA PRO A 34 -7.47 19.66 42.11
C PRO A 34 -8.63 19.53 41.10
N GLY A 35 -8.79 18.30 40.58
CA GLY A 35 -10.10 17.65 40.39
C GLY A 35 -11.07 18.23 39.35
N GLY A 36 -11.07 17.66 38.15
CA GLY A 36 -12.16 17.76 37.18
C GLY A 36 -12.24 16.48 36.34
N PRO A 37 -13.45 15.96 36.04
CA PRO A 37 -13.66 14.55 35.75
C PRO A 37 -13.17 14.11 34.37
N PHE A 38 -12.47 12.96 34.36
CA PHE A 38 -12.17 12.20 33.16
C PHE A 38 -13.47 11.79 32.44
N PRO A 39 -13.64 12.06 31.14
CA PRO A 39 -14.67 11.38 30.37
C PRO A 39 -14.32 9.89 30.30
N GLN A 40 -15.20 9.07 30.85
CA GLN A 40 -15.14 7.61 30.78
C GLN A 40 -14.98 7.19 29.32
N GLN A 41 -13.87 6.52 29.00
CA GLN A 41 -13.71 5.85 27.73
C GLN A 41 -14.76 4.74 27.65
N ALA A 42 -15.70 4.90 26.73
CA ALA A 42 -16.63 3.86 26.36
C ALA A 42 -15.85 2.59 25.95
N PRO A 43 -16.32 1.39 26.34
CA PRO A 43 -15.60 0.15 26.08
C PRO A 43 -15.40 -0.05 24.57
N ARG A 44 -14.14 -0.18 24.16
CA ARG A 44 -13.76 -0.58 22.81
C ARG A 44 -14.36 -1.96 22.53
N ARG A 45 -15.41 -1.98 21.71
CA ARG A 45 -15.91 -3.24 21.14
C ARG A 45 -14.82 -3.82 20.24
N HIS A 46 -14.16 -4.85 20.74
CA HIS A 46 -13.36 -5.75 19.91
C HIS A 46 -14.32 -6.44 18.93
N VAL A 47 -14.30 -6.02 17.66
CA VAL A 47 -14.81 -6.87 16.59
C VAL A 47 -13.80 -7.99 16.40
N ARG A 48 -14.03 -9.08 17.11
CA ARG A 48 -13.34 -10.36 16.94
C ARG A 48 -13.89 -10.97 15.65
N TRP A 49 -13.13 -10.86 14.56
CA TRP A 49 -13.45 -11.63 13.37
C TRP A 49 -13.03 -13.08 13.60
N SER A 50 -13.99 -13.99 13.59
CA SER A 50 -13.75 -15.42 13.41
C SER A 50 -13.23 -15.66 11.99
N HIS A 51 -12.59 -16.81 11.76
CA HIS A 51 -12.04 -17.28 10.48
C HIS A 51 -13.06 -17.35 9.30
N SER A 52 -14.26 -16.80 9.45
CA SER A 52 -15.37 -16.89 8.50
C SER A 52 -15.61 -15.62 7.65
N THR A 53 -14.83 -14.55 7.85
CA THR A 53 -15.08 -13.26 7.15
C THR A 53 -14.29 -13.09 5.87
N VAL A 54 -13.14 -13.75 5.72
CA VAL A 54 -12.39 -13.72 4.44
C VAL A 54 -13.19 -14.43 3.34
N THR A 55 -14.08 -15.36 3.70
CA THR A 55 -14.89 -16.16 2.75
C THR A 55 -16.25 -15.56 2.38
N ARG A 56 -16.79 -14.57 3.11
CA ARG A 56 -18.20 -14.13 2.91
C ARG A 56 -18.41 -12.96 1.93
N ALA A 57 -17.34 -12.46 1.30
CA ALA A 57 -17.46 -11.59 0.13
C ALA A 57 -17.57 -12.38 -1.20
N CYS A 58 -17.53 -13.72 -1.15
CA CYS A 58 -17.54 -14.60 -2.32
C CYS A 58 -18.35 -15.88 -2.03
N ALA A 59 -19.68 -15.84 -2.13
CA ALA A 59 -20.50 -17.02 -2.45
C ALA A 59 -21.98 -16.61 -2.61
N GLY A 60 -22.41 -16.45 -3.86
CA GLY A 60 -23.78 -16.78 -4.21
C GLY A 60 -23.95 -18.30 -4.18
N ASN A 61 -25.10 -18.74 -3.66
CA ASN A 61 -25.67 -20.09 -3.62
C ASN A 61 -25.00 -21.20 -2.77
N ARG A 62 -25.74 -21.51 -1.70
CA ARG A 62 -26.04 -22.79 -1.01
C ARG A 62 -25.56 -24.06 -1.76
N THR A 63 -25.02 -25.09 -1.08
CA THR A 63 -25.77 -25.97 -0.15
C THR A 63 -24.89 -26.56 0.95
N ALA A 64 -25.45 -26.68 2.17
CA ALA A 64 -24.85 -27.36 3.32
C ALA A 64 -24.95 -28.88 3.21
N ILE A 65 -23.91 -29.61 3.65
CA ILE A 65 -24.02 -30.99 4.16
C ILE A 65 -23.11 -31.14 5.39
N LEU A 66 -23.71 -31.68 6.45
CA LEU A 66 -23.14 -32.03 7.75
C LEU A 66 -22.15 -33.21 7.64
N GLY A 67 -21.18 -33.27 8.56
CA GLY A 67 -20.02 -34.16 8.47
C GLY A 67 -20.25 -35.66 8.67
N HIS A 68 -19.19 -36.42 8.37
CA HIS A 68 -18.83 -37.69 9.00
C HIS A 68 -17.32 -37.96 8.77
N PRO A 69 -16.68 -38.81 9.60
CA PRO A 69 -15.23 -38.93 9.73
C PRO A 69 -14.57 -39.76 8.61
N ASP A 70 -13.26 -39.61 8.50
CA ASP A 70 -12.35 -40.26 7.55
C ASP A 70 -12.58 -41.77 7.37
N PRO A 71 -12.64 -42.27 6.13
CA PRO A 71 -12.29 -43.64 5.81
C PRO A 71 -10.79 -43.78 5.50
N ALA A 72 -10.26 -44.95 5.87
CA ALA A 72 -8.88 -45.40 5.68
C ALA A 72 -8.38 -45.34 4.21
N PRO A 73 -7.05 -45.31 3.97
CA PRO A 73 -6.49 -45.23 2.63
C PRO A 73 -6.63 -46.57 1.88
N ASP A 74 -7.19 -46.52 0.67
CA ASP A 74 -7.19 -47.64 -0.27
C ASP A 74 -5.86 -47.73 -1.06
N PRO A 75 -5.48 -48.94 -1.49
CA PRO A 75 -4.18 -49.24 -2.07
C PRO A 75 -4.05 -48.87 -3.57
N ALA A 76 -2.80 -48.88 -4.04
CA ALA A 76 -2.34 -48.47 -5.36
C ALA A 76 -3.04 -49.15 -6.55
N PRO A 77 -3.12 -48.48 -7.72
CA PRO A 77 -3.67 -49.07 -8.94
C PRO A 77 -2.61 -49.81 -9.76
N ASP A 78 -3.02 -50.90 -10.39
CA ASP A 78 -2.28 -51.64 -11.42
C ASP A 78 -3.14 -51.73 -12.72
N PRO A 79 -2.55 -52.12 -13.88
CA PRO A 79 -2.64 -51.34 -15.11
C PRO A 79 -3.74 -51.74 -16.10
N VAL A 80 -4.00 -50.80 -17.02
CA VAL A 80 -4.89 -50.88 -18.19
C VAL A 80 -4.34 -51.85 -19.24
N PRO A 81 -5.22 -52.53 -20.00
CA PRO A 81 -4.93 -52.79 -21.41
C PRO A 81 -6.02 -52.32 -22.37
N ASP A 82 -5.54 -51.83 -23.52
CA ASP A 82 -6.25 -51.51 -24.77
C ASP A 82 -7.06 -52.69 -25.32
N SER A 83 -8.20 -52.41 -25.98
CA SER A 83 -8.48 -52.93 -27.34
C SER A 83 -9.71 -52.28 -28.01
N ASP A 84 -9.53 -51.96 -29.29
CA ASP A 84 -10.51 -51.56 -30.30
C ASP A 84 -11.63 -52.60 -30.55
N ALA A 85 -12.82 -52.12 -30.95
CA ALA A 85 -13.55 -52.51 -32.17
C ALA A 85 -15.04 -52.06 -32.19
N THR A 86 -15.43 -51.38 -33.26
CA THR A 86 -16.81 -51.13 -33.77
C THR A 86 -17.26 -52.27 -34.73
N PRO A 87 -18.45 -52.26 -35.39
CA PRO A 87 -19.74 -51.54 -35.21
C PRO A 87 -21.00 -52.48 -35.27
N ASP A 88 -22.20 -51.91 -35.08
CA ASP A 88 -23.33 -51.93 -36.05
C ASP A 88 -24.76 -52.08 -35.43
N SER A 89 -25.64 -51.22 -35.94
CA SER A 89 -27.09 -51.34 -36.15
C SER A 89 -28.14 -51.21 -35.03
N ALA A 90 -28.83 -50.06 -35.15
CA ALA A 90 -30.28 -49.94 -35.42
C ALA A 90 -31.28 -49.69 -34.26
N LEU A 91 -31.87 -48.48 -34.36
CA LEU A 91 -33.29 -48.13 -34.16
C LEU A 91 -33.91 -48.31 -32.76
N ARG A 92 -34.06 -47.18 -32.03
CA ARG A 92 -35.36 -46.76 -31.48
C ARG A 92 -35.38 -45.29 -31.09
N THR A 93 -36.50 -44.67 -31.44
CA THR A 93 -36.89 -43.28 -31.30
C THR A 93 -37.13 -42.87 -29.84
N HIS A 94 -36.38 -41.87 -29.34
CA HIS A 94 -36.81 -41.03 -28.23
C HIS A 94 -36.38 -39.58 -28.48
N ARG A 95 -37.37 -38.68 -28.53
CA ARG A 95 -37.20 -37.21 -28.47
C ARG A 95 -36.38 -36.85 -27.24
N PRO A 96 -35.23 -36.16 -27.35
CA PRO A 96 -34.66 -35.44 -26.23
C PRO A 96 -35.35 -34.07 -26.15
N VAL A 97 -36.04 -33.87 -25.04
CA VAL A 97 -36.39 -32.56 -24.50
C VAL A 97 -35.11 -31.72 -24.43
N ALA A 98 -35.19 -30.48 -24.90
CA ALA A 98 -34.12 -29.49 -24.81
C ALA A 98 -33.59 -29.44 -23.36
N CYS A 99 -32.34 -29.84 -23.17
CA CYS A 99 -31.65 -29.74 -21.89
C CYS A 99 -30.30 -29.09 -22.12
N GLY A 100 -30.21 -27.84 -21.68
CA GLY A 100 -28.96 -27.16 -21.38
C GLY A 100 -28.06 -26.92 -22.58
N THR A 101 -28.20 -25.74 -23.19
CA THR A 101 -27.01 -24.93 -23.44
C THR A 101 -26.09 -25.10 -22.24
N ARG A 102 -24.99 -25.84 -22.40
CA ARG A 102 -23.83 -25.73 -21.54
C ARG A 102 -23.49 -24.26 -21.61
N GLY A 103 -23.95 -23.51 -20.61
CA GLY A 103 -23.47 -22.17 -20.37
C GLY A 103 -21.96 -22.33 -20.31
N ARG A 104 -21.28 -21.92 -21.38
CA ARG A 104 -19.92 -21.42 -21.25
C ARG A 104 -20.05 -20.46 -20.08
N VAL A 105 -19.59 -20.88 -18.90
CA VAL A 105 -19.30 -19.93 -17.83
C VAL A 105 -18.32 -19.03 -18.54
N SER A 106 -18.82 -17.90 -19.03
CA SER A 106 -17.99 -16.80 -19.42
C SER A 106 -17.04 -16.68 -18.25
N SER A 107 -15.76 -16.86 -18.53
CA SER A 107 -14.73 -16.22 -17.73
C SER A 107 -15.15 -14.75 -17.73
N GLU A 108 -16.03 -14.38 -16.80
CA GLU A 108 -16.26 -12.99 -16.47
C GLU A 108 -14.86 -12.55 -16.09
N GLU A 109 -14.23 -11.85 -17.02
CA GLU A 109 -12.97 -11.20 -16.80
C GLU A 109 -13.25 -10.34 -15.58
N ARG A 110 -12.81 -10.83 -14.42
CA ARG A 110 -13.01 -10.11 -13.17
C ARG A 110 -12.36 -8.76 -13.41
N GLU A 111 -13.21 -7.75 -13.41
CA GLU A 111 -12.83 -6.35 -13.53
C GLU A 111 -11.59 -6.07 -12.67
N PRO A 112 -10.53 -5.45 -13.24
CA PRO A 112 -9.23 -5.35 -12.60
C PRO A 112 -9.36 -4.61 -11.27
N ARG A 113 -8.78 -5.18 -10.23
CA ARG A 113 -8.75 -4.55 -8.90
C ARG A 113 -7.38 -3.94 -8.65
N TRP A 114 -7.34 -2.92 -7.82
CA TRP A 114 -6.08 -2.33 -7.37
C TRP A 114 -5.99 -2.38 -5.86
N LEU A 115 -4.88 -2.88 -5.34
CA LEU A 115 -4.65 -2.98 -3.90
C LEU A 115 -3.60 -1.97 -3.47
N GLY A 116 -3.84 -1.33 -2.35
CA GLY A 116 -2.90 -0.49 -1.65
C GLY A 116 -2.66 -0.99 -0.23
N ILE A 117 -1.41 -1.04 0.19
CA ILE A 117 -1.03 -1.59 1.48
C ILE A 117 -0.10 -0.61 2.22
N ASP A 118 -0.56 -0.06 3.34
CA ASP A 118 0.32 0.59 4.33
C ASP A 118 0.91 -0.46 5.26
N VAL A 119 2.25 -0.44 5.37
CA VAL A 119 3.01 -1.41 6.16
C VAL A 119 3.36 -0.83 7.53
N GLY A 120 2.83 -1.46 8.57
CA GLY A 120 3.26 -1.25 9.93
C GLY A 120 4.29 -2.27 10.40
N GLY A 121 4.98 -1.95 11.50
CA GLY A 121 5.70 -2.96 12.28
C GLY A 121 4.75 -4.06 12.78
N ARG A 122 5.29 -5.16 13.32
CA ARG A 122 4.54 -6.40 13.58
C ARG A 122 3.32 -6.19 14.48
N ARG A 123 3.42 -5.29 15.46
CA ARG A 123 2.30 -4.92 16.36
C ARG A 123 1.16 -4.21 15.65
N LYS A 124 1.47 -3.38 14.65
CA LYS A 124 0.53 -2.56 13.88
C LYS A 124 -0.11 -3.40 12.76
N GLY A 125 0.67 -4.26 12.11
CA GLY A 125 0.20 -5.09 11.00
C GLY A 125 0.12 -4.30 9.69
N PHE A 126 -0.76 -4.72 8.79
CA PHE A 126 -0.99 -4.08 7.49
C PHE A 126 -2.34 -3.38 7.46
N HIS A 127 -2.41 -2.26 6.77
CA HIS A 127 -3.64 -1.57 6.43
C HIS A 127 -3.84 -1.67 4.93
N VAL A 128 -4.97 -2.20 4.51
CA VAL A 128 -5.24 -2.56 3.13
C VAL A 128 -6.41 -1.73 2.63
N ALA A 129 -6.26 -1.19 1.43
CA ALA A 129 -7.33 -0.59 0.65
C ALA A 129 -7.48 -1.38 -0.65
N GLU A 130 -8.70 -1.77 -0.98
CA GLU A 130 -9.07 -2.38 -2.25
C GLU A 130 -9.92 -1.39 -3.03
N LEU A 131 -9.45 -1.00 -4.21
CA LEU A 131 -10.16 -0.15 -5.15
C LEU A 131 -10.76 -1.01 -6.26
N HIS A 132 -12.08 -0.89 -6.41
CA HIS A 132 -12.84 -1.49 -7.49
C HIS A 132 -12.96 -0.54 -8.69
N PRO A 133 -13.17 -1.06 -9.92
CA PRO A 133 -13.44 -0.20 -11.09
C PRO A 133 -14.69 0.67 -10.95
N SER A 134 -15.66 0.25 -10.14
CA SER A 134 -16.83 1.06 -9.80
C SER A 134 -16.53 2.29 -8.93
N GLY A 135 -15.27 2.57 -8.58
CA GLY A 135 -14.89 3.63 -7.65
C GLY A 135 -15.04 3.28 -6.17
N ARG A 136 -15.51 2.07 -5.83
CA ARG A 136 -15.67 1.66 -4.42
C ARG A 136 -14.33 1.33 -3.77
N LEU A 137 -14.04 1.98 -2.64
CA LEU A 137 -12.94 1.66 -1.74
C LEU A 137 -13.43 0.79 -0.58
N ALA A 138 -12.77 -0.34 -0.37
CA ALA A 138 -12.93 -1.18 0.82
C ALA A 138 -11.64 -1.21 1.64
N PHE A 139 -11.77 -1.26 2.96
CA PHE A 139 -10.63 -1.16 3.88
C PHE A 139 -10.57 -2.32 4.86
N ALA A 140 -9.35 -2.72 5.21
CA ALA A 140 -9.09 -3.68 6.27
C ALA A 140 -7.83 -3.32 7.06
N SER A 141 -7.77 -3.74 8.32
CA SER A 141 -6.55 -3.72 9.12
C SER A 141 -6.29 -5.13 9.61
N VAL A 142 -5.17 -5.72 9.20
CA VAL A 142 -4.86 -7.14 9.40
C VAL A 142 -3.54 -7.31 10.14
N ARG A 143 -3.50 -8.27 11.06
CA ARG A 143 -2.34 -8.59 11.89
C ARG A 143 -2.44 -10.03 12.39
N GLY A 144 -1.31 -10.62 12.76
CA GLY A 144 -1.24 -11.98 13.29
C GLY A 144 -0.09 -12.78 12.69
N PRO A 145 0.13 -14.01 13.14
CA PRO A 145 1.30 -14.80 12.74
C PRO A 145 1.28 -15.22 11.27
N ARG A 146 0.10 -15.40 10.67
CA ARG A 146 -0.05 -15.81 9.26
C ARG A 146 -0.36 -14.65 8.31
N VAL A 147 -0.37 -13.41 8.82
CA VAL A 147 -0.90 -12.25 8.09
C VAL A 147 -0.22 -12.01 6.74
N VAL A 148 1.09 -12.27 6.62
CA VAL A 148 1.83 -12.15 5.36
C VAL A 148 1.33 -13.18 4.34
N SER A 149 1.22 -14.46 4.72
CA SER A 149 0.71 -15.50 3.82
C SER A 149 -0.75 -15.25 3.46
N ASP A 150 -1.60 -14.97 4.45
CA ASP A 150 -3.03 -14.76 4.24
C ASP A 150 -3.29 -13.57 3.31
N LEU A 151 -2.52 -12.49 3.44
CA LEU A 151 -2.62 -11.31 2.56
C LEU A 151 -2.12 -11.61 1.15
N ALA A 152 -1.06 -12.41 1.02
CA ALA A 152 -0.53 -12.82 -0.28
C ALA A 152 -1.48 -13.79 -1.01
N ASP A 153 -2.11 -14.72 -0.29
CA ASP A 153 -3.15 -15.62 -0.80
C ASP A 153 -4.38 -14.82 -1.24
N PHE A 154 -4.81 -13.84 -0.43
CA PHE A 154 -5.87 -12.90 -0.79
C PHE A 154 -5.55 -12.14 -2.08
N ALA A 155 -4.36 -11.56 -2.19
CA ALA A 155 -3.95 -10.80 -3.38
C ALA A 155 -3.89 -11.70 -4.62
N GLN A 156 -3.38 -12.92 -4.50
CA GLN A 156 -3.35 -13.88 -5.60
C GLN A 156 -4.77 -14.24 -6.08
N ALA A 157 -5.69 -14.51 -5.15
CA ALA A 157 -7.08 -14.81 -5.47
C ALA A 157 -7.82 -13.60 -6.07
N ALA A 158 -7.50 -12.39 -5.61
CA ALA A 158 -8.08 -11.15 -6.12
C ALA A 158 -7.60 -10.80 -7.55
N ARG A 159 -6.43 -11.30 -7.96
CA ARG A 159 -5.78 -11.03 -9.26
C ARG A 159 -5.78 -9.51 -9.61
N PRO A 160 -5.25 -8.65 -8.72
CA PRO A 160 -5.22 -7.23 -9.00
C PRO A 160 -4.30 -6.94 -10.19
N ALA A 161 -4.57 -5.84 -10.90
CA ALA A 161 -3.65 -5.34 -11.93
C ALA A 161 -2.32 -4.91 -11.31
N TRP A 162 -2.37 -4.28 -10.13
CA TRP A 162 -1.21 -3.94 -9.31
C TRP A 162 -1.53 -3.96 -7.83
N VAL A 163 -0.54 -4.34 -7.03
CA VAL A 163 -0.48 -4.11 -5.58
C VAL A 163 0.59 -3.07 -5.28
N ALA A 164 0.19 -1.92 -4.78
CA ALA A 164 1.11 -0.88 -4.30
C ALA A 164 1.37 -1.05 -2.80
N ILE A 165 2.64 -1.05 -2.41
CA ILE A 165 3.08 -1.28 -1.02
C ILE A 165 3.83 -0.04 -0.51
N ASP A 166 3.39 0.53 0.61
CA ASP A 166 4.12 1.55 1.37
C ASP A 166 5.26 0.93 2.18
N ALA A 167 6.19 0.30 1.45
CA ALA A 167 7.45 -0.18 1.99
C ALA A 167 8.51 -0.36 0.89
N PRO A 168 9.78 -0.06 1.21
CA PRO A 168 10.92 -0.37 0.36
C PRO A 168 10.89 -1.81 -0.18
N ALA A 169 11.11 -1.97 -1.49
CA ALA A 169 11.18 -3.26 -2.14
C ALA A 169 12.47 -4.05 -1.86
N ALA A 170 13.46 -3.42 -1.24
CA ALA A 170 14.76 -3.97 -0.84
C ALA A 170 15.41 -3.05 0.20
N TRP A 171 16.42 -3.56 0.92
CA TRP A 171 17.39 -2.72 1.64
C TRP A 171 18.30 -1.96 0.66
N ALA A 172 19.04 -0.96 1.14
CA ALA A 172 20.19 -0.48 0.38
C ALA A 172 21.26 -1.59 0.24
N PRO A 173 22.07 -1.56 -0.83
CA PRO A 173 23.23 -2.45 -0.95
C PRO A 173 24.16 -2.36 0.27
N PRO A 174 25.00 -3.38 0.52
CA PRO A 174 26.06 -3.28 1.52
C PRO A 174 26.89 -2.02 1.32
N GLU A 175 27.33 -1.39 2.42
CA GLU A 175 28.08 -0.12 2.47
C GLU A 175 27.36 1.13 1.92
N GLU A 176 26.17 0.99 1.33
CA GLU A 176 25.37 2.14 0.87
C GLU A 176 24.41 2.62 1.95
N VAL A 177 24.21 3.95 2.01
CA VAL A 177 23.30 4.60 2.97
C VAL A 177 21.90 4.86 2.39
N SER A 178 21.67 4.50 1.13
CA SER A 178 20.42 4.73 0.38
C SER A 178 20.34 3.83 -0.85
N ARG A 179 19.14 3.68 -1.42
CA ARG A 179 18.95 2.99 -2.70
C ARG A 179 19.06 3.96 -3.89
N ALA A 180 19.47 3.45 -5.04
CA ALA A 180 19.58 4.26 -6.27
C ALA A 180 18.24 4.91 -6.67
N CYS A 181 17.13 4.18 -6.51
CA CYS A 181 15.77 4.69 -6.75
C CYS A 181 15.45 5.90 -5.87
N GLU A 182 15.74 5.83 -4.57
CA GLU A 182 15.45 6.90 -3.62
C GLU A 182 16.28 8.15 -3.89
N ARG A 183 17.55 7.97 -4.28
CA ARG A 183 18.41 9.08 -4.70
C ARG A 183 17.89 9.74 -5.97
N SER A 184 17.39 8.96 -6.93
CA SER A 184 16.77 9.47 -8.15
C SER A 184 15.50 10.28 -7.81
N PHE A 185 14.63 9.72 -6.97
CA PHE A 185 13.43 10.40 -6.47
C PHE A 185 13.77 11.70 -5.73
N ALA A 186 14.76 11.69 -4.84
CA ALA A 186 15.17 12.88 -4.10
C ALA A 186 15.67 14.00 -5.02
N ARG A 187 16.38 13.66 -6.11
CA ARG A 187 16.81 14.64 -7.13
C ARG A 187 15.65 15.24 -7.91
N ALA A 188 14.55 14.50 -8.09
CA ALA A 188 13.35 15.01 -8.75
C ALA A 188 12.60 16.08 -7.91
N GLY A 189 12.90 16.20 -6.61
CA GLY A 189 12.43 17.31 -5.78
C GLY A 189 10.93 17.31 -5.46
N ILE A 190 10.24 16.17 -5.62
CA ILE A 190 8.79 16.04 -5.38
C ILE A 190 8.45 16.30 -3.91
N CYS A 191 9.08 15.55 -2.99
CA CYS A 191 9.00 15.75 -1.56
C CYS A 191 10.20 15.09 -0.86
N GLY A 192 10.34 15.29 0.46
CA GLY A 192 11.38 14.64 1.24
C GLY A 192 11.10 13.15 1.44
N ILE A 193 12.08 12.31 1.18
CA ILE A 193 12.07 10.87 1.49
C ILE A 193 13.11 10.55 2.57
N ARG A 194 12.79 9.61 3.46
CA ARG A 194 13.80 9.00 4.34
C ARG A 194 14.43 7.84 3.59
N PHE A 195 15.74 7.89 3.41
CA PHE A 195 16.46 6.81 2.73
C PHE A 195 16.43 5.51 3.54
N THR A 196 16.27 4.41 2.80
CA THR A 196 16.35 3.06 3.35
C THR A 196 17.82 2.72 3.55
N PRO A 197 18.26 2.35 4.76
CA PRO A 197 19.64 1.98 5.00
C PRO A 197 19.93 0.56 4.49
N SER A 198 21.18 0.12 4.63
CA SER A 198 21.54 -1.29 4.47
C SER A 198 20.95 -2.13 5.62
N ALA A 199 20.79 -3.44 5.38
CA ALA A 199 20.29 -4.37 6.39
C ALA A 199 21.15 -4.39 7.67
N ALA A 200 22.48 -4.29 7.53
CA ALA A 200 23.41 -4.27 8.66
C ALA A 200 23.21 -3.04 9.55
N VAL A 201 23.04 -1.86 8.94
CA VAL A 201 22.76 -0.62 9.67
C VAL A 201 21.39 -0.68 10.35
N ALA A 202 20.38 -1.26 9.71
CA ALA A 202 19.08 -1.46 10.33
C ALA A 202 19.16 -2.40 11.55
N ALA A 203 19.87 -3.52 11.42
CA ALA A 203 20.03 -4.53 12.47
C ALA A 203 20.82 -4.02 13.69
N ALA A 204 21.76 -3.09 13.50
CA ALA A 204 22.52 -2.48 14.59
C ALA A 204 21.69 -1.59 15.52
N ARG A 205 20.44 -1.25 15.16
CA ARG A 205 19.56 -0.41 15.99
C ARG A 205 18.83 -1.21 17.06
N ALA A 206 18.97 -0.78 18.30
CA ALA A 206 18.26 -1.37 19.43
C ALA A 206 16.74 -1.06 19.45
N ASP A 207 16.30 0.04 18.83
CA ASP A 207 14.91 0.53 18.91
C ASP A 207 13.95 -0.10 17.89
N ARG A 208 14.43 -1.05 17.06
CA ARG A 208 13.64 -1.76 16.03
C ARG A 208 12.89 -0.82 15.09
N TYR A 209 13.39 0.40 14.89
CA TYR A 209 12.74 1.44 14.08
C TYR A 209 12.38 0.98 12.67
N TYR A 210 13.21 0.11 12.07
CA TYR A 210 13.03 -0.41 10.71
C TYR A 210 12.25 -1.72 10.62
N GLU A 211 11.60 -2.18 11.71
CA GLU A 211 10.81 -3.43 11.70
C GLU A 211 9.71 -3.43 10.63
N TRP A 212 9.13 -2.27 10.32
CA TRP A 212 8.14 -2.16 9.24
C TRP A 212 8.74 -2.45 7.85
N ILE A 213 10.03 -2.17 7.64
CA ILE A 213 10.73 -2.55 6.39
C ILE A 213 10.92 -4.06 6.35
N GLU A 214 11.37 -4.69 7.46
CA GLU A 214 11.47 -6.16 7.55
C GLU A 214 10.12 -6.82 7.20
N HIS A 215 9.04 -6.34 7.80
CA HIS A 215 7.69 -6.84 7.56
C HIS A 215 7.19 -6.59 6.13
N GLY A 216 7.56 -5.46 5.53
CA GLY A 216 7.30 -5.16 4.13
C GLY A 216 8.04 -6.10 3.18
N LEU A 217 9.31 -6.40 3.46
CA LEU A 217 10.12 -7.32 2.66
C LEU A 217 9.59 -8.76 2.71
N GLU A 218 9.07 -9.20 3.86
CA GLU A 218 8.35 -10.48 3.98
C GLU A 218 7.13 -10.52 3.04
N LEU A 219 6.34 -9.44 3.01
CA LEU A 219 5.18 -9.33 2.12
C LEU A 219 5.58 -9.28 0.63
N TRP A 220 6.61 -8.51 0.29
CA TRP A 220 7.17 -8.46 -1.06
C TRP A 220 7.57 -9.84 -1.56
N ALA A 221 8.31 -10.61 -0.75
CA ALA A 221 8.71 -11.96 -1.09
C ALA A 221 7.48 -12.87 -1.30
N ALA A 222 6.51 -12.83 -0.39
CA ALA A 222 5.31 -13.67 -0.45
C ALA A 222 4.45 -13.39 -1.70
N LEU A 223 4.31 -12.11 -2.09
CA LEU A 223 3.55 -11.70 -3.28
C LEU A 223 4.28 -12.09 -4.58
N ARG A 224 5.59 -11.89 -4.64
CA ARG A 224 6.40 -12.27 -5.82
C ARG A 224 6.37 -13.78 -6.07
N THR A 225 6.48 -14.59 -5.02
CA THR A 225 6.37 -16.06 -5.14
C THR A 225 5.02 -16.51 -5.70
N ARG A 226 3.96 -15.71 -5.50
CA ARG A 226 2.61 -15.97 -6.04
C ARG A 226 2.37 -15.34 -7.42
N GLY A 227 3.39 -14.70 -8.00
CA GLY A 227 3.28 -14.02 -9.29
C GLY A 227 2.36 -12.80 -9.27
N VAL A 228 2.14 -12.20 -8.09
CA VAL A 228 1.29 -11.01 -7.96
C VAL A 228 2.09 -9.77 -8.40
N PRO A 229 1.56 -8.93 -9.31
CA PRO A 229 2.23 -7.70 -9.74
C PRO A 229 2.29 -6.68 -8.60
N VAL A 230 3.49 -6.21 -8.28
CA VAL A 230 3.77 -5.36 -7.10
C VAL A 230 4.64 -4.17 -7.45
N ILE A 231 4.32 -3.01 -6.88
CA ILE A 231 5.09 -1.76 -6.97
C ILE A 231 5.32 -1.16 -5.57
N GLU A 232 6.42 -0.44 -5.41
CA GLU A 232 6.66 0.35 -4.22
C GLU A 232 5.94 1.70 -4.37
N CYS A 233 5.17 2.09 -3.36
CA CYS A 233 4.48 3.36 -3.30
C CYS A 233 5.03 4.16 -2.12
N PHE A 234 5.17 5.47 -2.29
CA PHE A 234 5.42 6.39 -1.19
C PHE A 234 4.23 7.35 -1.07
N PRO A 235 3.23 7.06 -0.21
CA PRO A 235 1.97 7.81 -0.17
C PRO A 235 2.14 9.32 0.00
N THR A 236 3.17 9.77 0.72
CA THR A 236 3.47 11.20 0.83
C THR A 236 3.79 11.84 -0.53
N ALA A 237 4.49 11.13 -1.42
CA ALA A 237 4.72 11.60 -2.79
C ALA A 237 3.42 11.62 -3.59
N SER A 238 2.61 10.56 -3.53
CA SER A 238 1.30 10.50 -4.21
C SER A 238 0.39 11.64 -3.79
N TRP A 239 0.27 11.89 -2.49
CA TRP A 239 -0.48 13.04 -1.96
C TRP A 239 0.09 14.38 -2.44
N THR A 240 1.41 14.50 -2.52
CA THR A 240 2.05 15.74 -2.98
C THR A 240 1.77 16.01 -4.45
N ARG A 241 1.73 14.97 -5.28
CA ARG A 241 1.43 15.07 -6.71
C ARG A 241 -0.02 15.47 -6.97
N TRP A 242 -0.98 14.89 -6.26
CA TRP A 242 -2.40 15.19 -6.47
C TRP A 242 -2.88 16.47 -5.76
N HIS A 243 -2.35 16.75 -4.57
CA HIS A 243 -2.90 17.79 -3.67
C HIS A 243 -1.91 18.91 -3.35
N GLY A 244 -0.73 18.89 -3.97
CA GLY A 244 0.36 19.79 -3.67
C GLY A 244 1.02 19.53 -2.30
N PRO A 245 2.07 20.29 -1.98
CA PRO A 245 2.85 20.09 -0.77
C PRO A 245 2.03 20.29 0.51
N ARG A 246 2.37 19.52 1.55
CA ARG A 246 1.68 19.58 2.86
C ARG A 246 1.69 20.99 3.47
N GLY A 247 2.81 21.70 3.35
CA GLY A 247 3.02 23.00 4.00
C GLY A 247 2.92 22.90 5.53
N PRO A 248 2.31 23.89 6.22
CA PRO A 248 2.23 23.92 7.68
C PRO A 248 1.17 22.98 8.26
N ARG A 249 0.31 22.38 7.42
CA ARG A 249 -0.79 21.51 7.86
C ARG A 249 -0.26 20.24 8.53
N SER A 250 -0.98 19.72 9.51
CA SER A 250 -0.68 18.38 10.03
C SER A 250 -0.86 17.32 8.95
N ARG A 251 -0.13 16.20 9.06
CA ARG A 251 -0.22 15.08 8.11
C ARG A 251 -1.67 14.57 7.98
N ALA A 252 -2.39 14.49 9.09
CA ALA A 252 -3.77 14.01 9.13
C ALA A 252 -4.76 14.96 8.45
N GLN A 253 -4.66 16.28 8.71
CA GLN A 253 -5.54 17.27 8.06
C GLN A 253 -5.28 17.32 6.56
N TRP A 254 -4.01 17.35 6.15
CA TRP A 254 -3.62 17.43 4.74
C TRP A 254 -4.08 16.21 3.94
N SER A 255 -3.82 14.99 4.42
CA SER A 255 -4.27 13.78 3.71
C SER A 255 -5.77 13.57 3.73
N ARG A 256 -6.47 13.97 4.80
CA ARG A 256 -7.93 13.92 4.82
C ARG A 256 -8.53 14.84 3.76
N ALA A 257 -8.01 16.06 3.64
CA ALA A 257 -8.45 17.00 2.61
C ALA A 257 -8.13 16.46 1.20
N ALA A 258 -6.93 15.92 0.99
CA ALA A 258 -6.54 15.31 -0.29
C ALA A 258 -7.47 14.16 -0.69
N LEU A 259 -7.73 13.21 0.22
CA LEU A 259 -8.61 12.08 -0.07
C LEU A 259 -10.06 12.54 -0.30
N ALA A 260 -10.56 13.53 0.44
CA ALA A 260 -11.90 14.06 0.22
C ALA A 260 -12.05 14.72 -1.16
N GLN A 261 -11.04 15.50 -1.59
CA GLN A 261 -11.02 16.11 -2.92
C GLN A 261 -11.00 15.05 -4.03
N LEU A 262 -10.14 14.04 -3.90
CA LEU A 262 -10.09 12.93 -4.86
C LEU A 262 -11.38 12.11 -4.86
N ALA A 263 -11.98 11.87 -3.70
CA ALA A 263 -13.24 11.14 -3.61
C ALA A 263 -14.37 11.87 -4.34
N ALA A 264 -14.44 13.20 -4.22
CA ALA A 264 -15.41 14.00 -4.97
C ALA A 264 -15.12 14.02 -6.47
N GLY A 265 -13.85 14.20 -6.87
CA GLY A 265 -13.47 14.29 -8.28
C GLY A 265 -13.54 12.98 -9.06
N LEU A 266 -13.45 11.85 -8.36
CA LEU A 266 -13.41 10.50 -8.96
C LEU A 266 -14.62 9.64 -8.59
N ASP A 267 -15.62 10.20 -7.90
CA ASP A 267 -16.76 9.48 -7.33
C ASP A 267 -16.36 8.25 -6.50
N LEU A 268 -15.36 8.42 -5.60
CA LEU A 268 -14.90 7.32 -4.74
C LEU A 268 -15.86 7.10 -3.58
N GLN A 269 -16.54 5.96 -3.61
CA GLN A 269 -17.43 5.53 -2.54
C GLN A 269 -16.64 4.83 -1.43
N GLY A 270 -16.99 5.07 -0.17
CA GLY A 270 -16.37 4.41 0.99
C GLY A 270 -15.09 5.09 1.48
N ALA A 271 -14.61 6.16 0.82
CA ALA A 271 -13.41 6.89 1.21
C ALA A 271 -13.47 7.44 2.65
N GLU A 272 -14.67 7.75 3.16
CA GLU A 272 -14.93 8.18 4.53
C GLU A 272 -14.56 7.12 5.58
N SER A 273 -14.45 5.84 5.19
CA SER A 273 -14.02 4.75 6.05
C SER A 273 -12.51 4.80 6.39
N ALA A 274 -11.72 5.63 5.70
CA ALA A 274 -10.30 5.85 5.99
C ALA A 274 -10.08 6.77 7.23
N THR A 275 -10.50 6.27 8.38
CA THR A 275 -10.59 7.01 9.65
C THR A 275 -9.24 7.41 10.25
N ASN A 276 -8.15 6.70 9.92
CA ASN A 276 -6.80 6.93 10.44
C ASN A 276 -5.78 7.16 9.31
N GLN A 277 -4.55 7.53 9.67
CA GLN A 277 -3.49 7.85 8.71
C GLN A 277 -3.12 6.66 7.83
N ASP A 278 -3.05 5.49 8.43
CA ASP A 278 -2.61 4.24 7.80
C ASP A 278 -3.59 3.78 6.71
N LEU A 279 -4.89 3.88 6.99
CA LEU A 279 -5.94 3.62 6.00
C LEU A 279 -5.93 4.63 4.86
N ARG A 280 -5.62 5.90 5.14
CA ARG A 280 -5.46 6.89 4.07
C ARG A 280 -4.26 6.56 3.20
N ASP A 281 -3.14 6.20 3.81
CA ASP A 281 -1.93 5.86 3.06
C ASP A 281 -2.10 4.58 2.23
N ALA A 282 -2.87 3.60 2.74
CA ALA A 282 -3.35 2.48 1.94
C ALA A 282 -4.25 2.93 0.77
N ALA A 283 -5.16 3.89 0.96
CA ALA A 283 -5.97 4.45 -0.13
C ALA A 283 -5.11 5.12 -1.22
N ALA A 284 -4.12 5.92 -0.83
CA ALA A 284 -3.17 6.51 -1.77
C ALA A 284 -2.37 5.45 -2.52
N ALA A 285 -1.96 4.38 -1.85
CA ALA A 285 -1.31 3.26 -2.52
C ALA A 285 -2.25 2.61 -3.56
N ALA A 286 -3.52 2.35 -3.23
CA ALA A 286 -4.47 1.74 -4.17
C ALA A 286 -4.73 2.63 -5.41
N LEU A 287 -4.84 3.95 -5.21
CA LEU A 287 -4.97 4.91 -6.30
C LEU A 287 -3.69 5.03 -7.15
N THR A 288 -2.52 4.85 -6.54
CA THR A 288 -1.23 4.79 -7.25
C THR A 288 -1.12 3.50 -8.09
N ALA A 289 -1.57 2.36 -7.55
CA ALA A 289 -1.68 1.11 -8.29
C ALA A 289 -2.61 1.22 -9.50
N ARG A 290 -3.73 1.97 -9.38
CA ARG A 290 -4.60 2.28 -10.53
C ARG A 290 -3.87 3.09 -11.58
N GLN A 291 -3.19 4.17 -11.20
CA GLN A 291 -2.45 5.00 -12.16
C GLN A 291 -1.28 4.24 -12.81
N ALA A 292 -0.65 3.30 -12.10
CA ALA A 292 0.37 2.43 -12.67
C ALA A 292 -0.18 1.52 -13.78
N GLU A 293 -1.42 1.04 -13.66
CA GLU A 293 -2.11 0.31 -14.74
C GLU A 293 -2.47 1.23 -15.90
N GLN A 294 -2.88 2.47 -15.61
CA GLN A 294 -3.24 3.48 -16.61
C GLN A 294 -2.04 4.12 -17.33
N GLY A 295 -0.82 3.91 -16.82
CA GLY A 295 0.41 4.48 -17.36
C GLY A 295 0.65 5.94 -17.00
N THR A 296 -0.07 6.50 -16.02
CA THR A 296 0.03 7.90 -15.58
C THR A 296 0.89 8.04 -14.32
N VAL A 297 2.10 7.49 -14.39
CA VAL A 297 3.06 7.45 -13.28
C VAL A 297 4.49 7.66 -13.77
N GLU A 298 5.34 8.13 -12.88
CA GLU A 298 6.78 8.15 -13.01
C GLU A 298 7.42 7.00 -12.23
N TRP A 299 8.41 6.35 -12.84
CA TRP A 299 9.15 5.23 -12.26
C TRP A 299 10.54 5.65 -11.82
N TYR A 300 10.83 5.42 -10.55
CA TYR A 300 12.15 5.56 -9.94
C TYR A 300 12.63 4.16 -9.54
N GLY A 301 12.99 3.32 -10.50
CA GLY A 301 13.18 1.88 -10.24
C GLY A 301 11.87 1.25 -9.76
N PRO A 302 11.83 0.52 -8.63
CA PRO A 302 10.59 -0.06 -8.11
C PRO A 302 9.64 0.97 -7.47
N LEU A 303 10.14 2.16 -7.11
CA LEU A 303 9.35 3.23 -6.51
C LEU A 303 8.55 3.96 -7.58
N VAL A 304 7.24 3.94 -7.45
CA VAL A 304 6.28 4.51 -8.39
C VAL A 304 5.57 5.69 -7.74
N VAL A 305 5.44 6.76 -8.52
CA VAL A 305 4.82 8.01 -8.08
C VAL A 305 3.90 8.50 -9.19
N PRO A 306 2.67 8.98 -8.89
CA PRO A 306 1.84 9.67 -9.87
C PRO A 306 2.60 10.78 -10.60
N ASP A 307 2.41 10.93 -11.90
CA ASP A 307 3.04 12.01 -12.68
C ASP A 307 2.44 13.41 -12.36
N GLY A 308 1.27 13.44 -11.72
CA GLY A 308 0.53 14.65 -11.35
C GLY A 308 -0.63 14.96 -12.29
N SER A 309 -0.86 14.17 -13.33
CA SER A 309 -2.12 14.16 -14.05
C SER A 309 -3.24 13.70 -13.10
N ASP A 310 -4.43 14.31 -13.24
CA ASP A 310 -5.57 14.00 -12.39
C ASP A 310 -5.83 12.49 -12.42
N ALA A 311 -5.98 11.89 -11.24
CA ALA A 311 -6.18 10.45 -11.05
C ALA A 311 -7.45 9.90 -11.75
N GLY A 312 -8.20 10.73 -12.48
CA GLY A 312 -9.42 10.40 -13.22
C GLY A 312 -9.53 11.06 -14.58
N ALA A 313 -8.44 11.56 -15.17
CA ALA A 313 -8.47 11.88 -16.59
C ALA A 313 -8.62 10.56 -17.37
N PRO A 314 -9.73 10.32 -18.10
CA PRO A 314 -9.84 9.14 -18.95
C PRO A 314 -8.71 9.21 -19.98
N GLY A 315 -7.90 8.14 -20.03
CA GLY A 315 -6.73 8.05 -20.89
C GLY A 315 -7.03 8.50 -22.32
N GLY A 316 -6.49 9.67 -22.67
CA GLY A 316 -6.43 10.13 -24.04
C GLY A 316 -5.47 9.24 -24.80
N ARG A 317 -5.98 8.15 -25.38
CA ARG A 317 -5.31 7.50 -26.50
C ARG A 317 -5.38 8.47 -27.69
N THR A 318 -4.26 9.13 -27.97
CA THR A 318 -3.97 9.67 -29.31
C THR A 318 -3.50 8.54 -30.20
#